data_AF-A0A7K2XGY5-F1
#
_entry.id   AF-A0A7K2XGY5-F1
#
_cell.length_a   1.000
_cell.length_b   1.000
_cell.length_c   1.000
_cell.angle_alpha   90.00
_cell.angle_beta   90.00
_cell.angle_gamma   90.00
#
_symmetry.space_group_name_H-M   'P 1'
#
loop_
_entity.id
_entity.type
_entity.pdbx_description
1 polymer ?
#
loop_
_entity_poly.entity_id
_entity_poly.type
_entity_poly.pdbx_seq_one_letter_code
_entity_poly.pdbx_strand_id
1 'polypeptide(L)'
;MDPAARDAAEEASAFSHPAVAPDATAAYGDHPDQVVDFYAPRDGRDRAPLVVALHGGAWRAPYDRAHLSPFADFLARRGFAVASVEYRRGGGLPRQGGAAPVAGRWPETFDD
;
A
#
# COMPACT_ATOMS: atom_id res chain seq x y z
N MET A 1 17.51 -9.50 20.79
CA MET A 1 16.06 -9.52 20.53
C MET A 1 15.82 -10.60 19.49
N ASP A 2 14.82 -11.45 19.69
CA ASP A 2 14.41 -12.45 18.69
C ASP A 2 13.94 -11.71 17.41
N PRO A 3 14.54 -11.98 16.22
CA PRO A 3 14.14 -11.34 14.97
C PRO A 3 12.66 -11.51 14.64
N ALA A 4 12.08 -12.69 14.91
CA ALA A 4 10.67 -12.94 14.62
C ALA A 4 9.76 -12.06 15.50
N ALA A 5 10.13 -11.87 16.77
CA ALA A 5 9.41 -10.98 17.68
C ALA A 5 9.50 -9.50 17.25
N ARG A 6 10.64 -9.08 16.67
CA ARG A 6 10.78 -7.73 16.11
C ARG A 6 9.87 -7.53 14.90
N ASP A 7 9.91 -8.46 13.95
CA ASP A 7 9.13 -8.36 12.71
C ASP A 7 7.62 -8.35 13.02
N ALA A 8 7.17 -9.16 13.97
CA ALA A 8 5.78 -9.15 14.43
C ALA A 8 5.38 -7.83 15.11
N ALA A 9 6.29 -7.22 15.89
CA ALA A 9 6.04 -5.92 16.52
C ALA A 9 6.02 -4.79 15.49
N GLU A 10 6.88 -4.84 14.48
CA GLU A 10 6.87 -3.90 13.34
C GLU A 10 5.59 -4.03 12.53
N GLU A 11 5.13 -5.24 12.24
CA GLU A 11 3.85 -5.50 11.59
C GLU A 11 2.69 -4.94 12.41
N ALA A 12 2.60 -5.28 13.71
CA ALA A 12 1.54 -4.77 14.58
C ALA A 12 1.54 -3.22 14.65
N SER A 13 2.72 -2.60 14.65
CA SER A 13 2.86 -1.14 14.59
C SER A 13 2.32 -0.57 13.27
N ALA A 14 2.64 -1.19 12.13
CA ALA A 14 2.17 -0.75 10.82
C ALA A 14 0.64 -0.80 10.70
N PHE A 15 -0.02 -1.78 11.32
CA PHE A 15 -1.48 -1.95 11.32
C PHE A 15 -2.21 -1.32 12.52
N SER A 16 -1.50 -0.57 13.38
CA SER A 16 -2.07 -0.02 14.62
C SER A 16 -3.06 1.13 14.42
N HIS A 17 -3.12 1.71 13.22
CA HIS A 17 -3.96 2.86 12.91
C HIS A 17 -5.17 2.45 12.04
N PRO A 18 -6.37 2.97 12.31
CA PRO A 18 -7.55 2.66 11.50
C PRO A 18 -7.37 3.18 10.07
N ALA A 19 -7.79 2.39 9.09
CA ALA A 19 -7.77 2.78 7.69
C ALA A 19 -8.62 4.04 7.45
N VAL A 20 -8.17 4.90 6.54
CA VAL A 20 -8.86 6.11 6.11
C VAL A 20 -9.35 5.91 4.68
N ALA A 21 -10.63 6.20 4.42
CA ALA A 21 -11.17 6.10 3.07
C ALA A 21 -10.55 7.17 2.15
N PRO A 22 -10.26 6.84 0.88
CA PRO A 22 -9.81 7.82 -0.09
C PRO A 22 -10.94 8.77 -0.49
N ASP A 23 -10.57 9.94 -1.01
CA ASP A 23 -11.55 10.90 -1.56
C ASP A 23 -12.02 10.48 -2.96
N ALA A 24 -11.14 9.81 -3.72
CA ALA A 24 -11.46 9.22 -5.01
C ALA A 24 -10.56 8.02 -5.30
N THR A 25 -11.02 7.10 -6.13
CA THR A 25 -10.22 5.98 -6.66
C THR A 25 -10.34 5.96 -8.18
N ALA A 26 -9.24 5.72 -8.88
CA ALA A 26 -9.22 5.55 -10.33
C ALA A 26 -8.39 4.34 -10.74
N ALA A 27 -8.80 3.66 -11.81
CA ALA A 27 -7.96 2.65 -12.45
C ALA A 27 -6.91 3.32 -13.36
N TYR A 28 -5.71 2.75 -13.42
CA TYR A 28 -4.65 3.15 -14.34
C TYR A 28 -4.34 2.09 -15.41
N GLY A 29 -5.07 0.96 -15.38
CA GLY A 29 -5.02 -0.09 -16.39
C GLY A 29 -6.13 -1.12 -16.15
N ASP A 30 -6.11 -2.21 -16.93
CA ASP A 30 -7.20 -3.20 -16.96
C ASP A 30 -7.16 -4.21 -15.80
N HIS A 31 -6.00 -4.37 -15.15
CA HIS A 31 -5.87 -5.31 -14.03
C HIS A 31 -6.54 -4.75 -12.76
N PRO A 32 -7.23 -5.56 -11.94
CA PRO A 32 -7.92 -5.08 -10.73
C PRO A 32 -7.00 -4.41 -9.70
N ASP A 33 -5.73 -4.80 -9.66
CA ASP A 33 -4.70 -4.14 -8.82
C ASP A 33 -4.12 -2.85 -9.46
N GLN A 34 -4.46 -2.51 -10.71
CA GLN A 34 -4.00 -1.28 -11.35
C GLN A 34 -4.89 -0.11 -10.95
N VAL A 35 -4.86 0.26 -9.67
CA VAL A 35 -5.69 1.33 -9.09
C VAL A 35 -4.88 2.34 -8.28
N VAL A 36 -5.37 3.57 -8.23
CA VAL A 36 -4.83 4.67 -7.44
C VAL A 36 -5.93 5.24 -6.55
N ASP A 37 -5.64 5.39 -5.27
CA ASP A 37 -6.45 6.14 -4.31
C ASP A 37 -5.90 7.56 -4.15
N PHE A 38 -6.77 8.55 -4.20
CA PHE A 38 -6.44 9.96 -4.08
C PHE A 38 -6.91 10.53 -2.75
N TYR A 39 -6.03 11.30 -2.12
CA TYR A 39 -6.31 12.08 -0.92
C TYR A 39 -6.02 13.55 -1.20
N ALA A 40 -7.05 14.38 -1.08
CA ALA A 40 -6.98 15.82 -1.32
C ALA A 40 -6.42 16.56 -0.09
N PRO A 41 -5.64 17.64 -0.29
CA PRO A 41 -5.23 18.51 0.80
C PRO A 41 -6.43 18.97 1.63
N ARG A 42 -6.32 18.89 2.96
CA ARG A 42 -7.43 19.22 3.86
C ARG A 42 -7.62 20.73 4.11
N ASP A 43 -6.72 21.57 3.60
CA ASP A 43 -6.74 23.04 3.71
C ASP A 43 -7.51 23.74 2.57
N GLY A 44 -8.14 22.97 1.66
CA GLY A 44 -9.01 23.50 0.61
C GLY A 44 -8.27 24.20 -0.54
N ARG A 45 -6.97 23.97 -0.69
CA ARG A 45 -6.16 24.56 -1.77
C ARG A 45 -6.41 23.87 -3.12
N ASP A 46 -6.41 24.65 -4.19
CA ASP A 46 -6.59 24.14 -5.57
C ASP A 46 -5.29 23.62 -6.21
N ARG A 47 -4.13 23.93 -5.60
CA ARG A 47 -2.81 23.47 -6.07
C ARG A 47 -1.95 23.04 -4.89
N ALA A 48 -1.38 21.85 -5.01
CA ALA A 48 -0.53 21.23 -4.01
C ALA A 48 0.60 20.43 -4.67
N PRO A 49 1.75 20.27 -4.01
CA PRO A 49 2.70 19.23 -4.39
C PRO A 49 2.04 17.85 -4.29
N LEU A 50 2.25 17.02 -5.31
CA LEU A 50 1.77 15.64 -5.35
C LEU A 50 2.83 14.70 -4.77
N VAL A 51 2.42 13.86 -3.82
CA VAL A 51 3.19 12.72 -3.34
C VAL A 51 2.61 11.45 -3.93
N VAL A 52 3.43 10.69 -4.65
CA VAL A 52 3.08 9.34 -5.11
C VAL A 52 3.61 8.34 -4.09
N ALA A 53 2.71 7.58 -3.46
CA ALA A 53 3.03 6.64 -2.41
C ALA A 53 2.84 5.19 -2.90
N LEU A 54 3.92 4.40 -2.79
CA LEU A 54 3.92 2.97 -3.06
C LEU A 54 4.07 2.22 -1.75
N HIS A 55 3.17 1.28 -1.48
CA HIS A 55 3.21 0.51 -0.25
C HIS A 55 4.25 -0.61 -0.31
N GLY A 56 4.71 -1.06 0.87
CA GLY A 56 5.61 -2.19 1.02
C GLY A 56 4.86 -3.52 1.15
N GLY A 57 5.38 -4.44 1.95
CA GLY A 57 4.73 -5.74 2.21
C GLY A 57 5.27 -6.90 1.37
N ALA A 58 6.44 -6.73 0.75
CA ALA A 58 7.14 -7.79 0.01
C ALA A 58 6.24 -8.50 -1.03
N TRP A 59 5.40 -7.73 -1.74
CA TRP A 59 4.47 -8.20 -2.78
C TRP A 59 3.48 -9.28 -2.32
N ARG A 60 3.23 -9.39 -1.00
CA ARG A 60 2.30 -10.37 -0.44
C ARG A 60 0.86 -9.89 -0.58
N ALA A 61 -0.02 -10.78 -1.05
CA ALA A 61 -1.43 -10.49 -1.27
C ALA A 61 -2.21 -9.85 -0.09
N PRO A 62 -1.94 -10.17 1.20
CA PRO A 62 -2.66 -9.57 2.32
C PRO A 62 -2.35 -8.08 2.56
N TYR A 63 -1.29 -7.54 1.95
CA TYR A 63 -0.90 -6.14 2.14
C TYR A 63 -1.19 -5.37 0.86
N ASP A 64 -2.25 -4.57 0.90
CA ASP A 64 -2.63 -3.65 -0.15
C ASP A 64 -2.35 -2.20 0.26
N ARG A 65 -2.60 -1.26 -0.65
CA ARG A 65 -2.46 0.18 -0.38
C ARG A 65 -3.23 0.70 0.84
N ALA A 66 -4.27 0.01 1.31
CA ALA A 66 -5.13 0.50 2.40
C ALA A 66 -4.36 0.60 3.72
N HIS A 67 -3.33 -0.23 3.94
CA HIS A 67 -2.52 -0.16 5.16
C HIS A 67 -1.69 1.14 5.26
N LEU A 68 -1.45 1.82 4.13
CA LEU A 68 -0.72 3.09 4.09
C LEU A 68 -1.67 4.30 4.15
N SER A 69 -2.99 4.08 4.14
CA SER A 69 -4.00 5.15 4.17
C SER A 69 -3.88 6.13 5.35
N PRO A 70 -3.49 5.73 6.58
CA PRO A 70 -3.30 6.70 7.66
C PRO A 70 -2.12 7.64 7.40
N PHE A 71 -1.07 7.16 6.74
CA PHE A 71 0.07 7.98 6.32
C PHE A 71 -0.32 8.92 5.17
N ALA A 72 -1.12 8.45 4.22
CA ALA A 72 -1.67 9.31 3.17
C ALA A 72 -2.53 10.45 3.75
N ASP A 73 -3.42 10.16 4.70
CA ASP A 73 -4.22 11.18 5.39
C ASP A 73 -3.35 12.16 6.20
N PHE A 74 -2.30 11.68 6.86
CA PHE A 74 -1.34 12.53 7.55
C PHE A 74 -0.70 13.57 6.61
N LEU A 75 -0.28 13.14 5.42
CA LEU A 75 0.28 14.04 4.40
C LEU A 75 -0.79 15.00 3.83
N ALA A 76 -2.00 14.51 3.59
CA ALA A 76 -3.13 15.34 3.15
C ALA A 76 -3.45 16.47 4.14
N ARG A 77 -3.40 16.19 5.46
CA ARG A 77 -3.53 17.19 6.53
C ARG A 77 -2.35 18.17 6.61
N ARG A 78 -1.22 17.87 5.96
CA ARG A 78 -0.06 18.76 5.81
C ARG A 78 -0.08 19.56 4.49
N GLY A 79 -1.15 19.47 3.70
CA GLY A 79 -1.32 20.26 2.49
C GLY A 79 -0.75 19.63 1.23
N PHE A 80 -0.46 18.32 1.25
CA PHE A 80 -0.06 17.56 0.07
C PHE A 80 -1.29 16.92 -0.60
N ALA A 81 -1.27 16.82 -1.93
CA ALA A 81 -2.10 15.83 -2.62
C ALA A 81 -1.37 14.49 -2.58
N VAL A 82 -2.07 13.39 -2.33
CA VAL A 82 -1.46 12.05 -2.27
C VAL A 82 -2.14 11.13 -3.26
N ALA A 83 -1.33 10.45 -4.08
CA ALA A 83 -1.74 9.33 -4.92
C ALA A 83 -1.14 8.05 -4.34
N SER A 84 -1.96 7.25 -3.65
CA SER A 84 -1.56 5.95 -3.11
C SER A 84 -1.83 4.87 -4.15
N VAL A 85 -0.76 4.33 -4.71
CA VAL A 85 -0.81 3.44 -5.87
C VAL A 85 -0.78 1.98 -5.41
N GLU A 86 -1.75 1.21 -5.89
CA GLU A 86 -1.71 -0.25 -5.86
C GLU A 86 -0.95 -0.77 -7.07
N TYR A 87 -0.40 -1.98 -6.97
CA TYR A 87 0.28 -2.63 -8.08
C TYR A 87 0.05 -4.14 -8.06
N ARG A 88 0.26 -4.80 -9.20
CA ARG A 88 0.18 -6.27 -9.29
C ARG A 88 1.07 -6.91 -8.23
N ARG A 89 0.46 -7.67 -7.32
CA ARG A 89 1.16 -8.46 -6.30
C ARG A 89 1.34 -9.89 -6.80
N GLY A 90 2.39 -10.58 -6.34
CA GLY A 90 2.63 -11.96 -6.73
C GLY A 90 1.47 -12.87 -6.31
N GLY A 91 1.01 -13.74 -7.21
CA GLY A 91 0.03 -14.78 -6.89
C GLY A 91 0.54 -15.67 -5.74
N GLY A 92 -0.37 -16.15 -4.88
CA GLY A 92 -0.02 -16.97 -3.73
C GLY A 92 0.85 -18.17 -4.15
N LEU A 93 2.05 -18.29 -3.58
CA LEU A 93 2.88 -19.46 -3.84
C LEU A 93 2.11 -20.72 -3.42
N PRO A 94 2.05 -21.77 -4.25
CA PRO A 94 1.70 -23.09 -3.73
C PRO A 94 2.68 -23.39 -2.60
N ARG A 95 2.13 -23.71 -1.43
CA ARG A 95 2.82 -23.92 -0.16
C ARG A 95 4.10 -24.74 -0.40
N GLN A 96 5.28 -24.10 -0.46
CA GLN A 96 6.56 -24.81 -0.43
C GLN A 96 6.80 -25.29 1.00
N GLY A 97 6.08 -26.34 1.42
CA GLY A 97 6.39 -27.22 2.55
C GLY A 97 6.58 -26.63 3.97
N GLY A 98 6.61 -25.32 4.15
CA GLY A 98 6.96 -24.65 5.41
C GLY A 98 5.79 -23.88 6.03
N ALA A 99 5.84 -23.68 7.34
CA ALA A 99 4.83 -22.94 8.11
C ALA A 99 5.06 -21.41 8.14
N ALA A 100 6.15 -20.92 7.56
CA ALA A 100 6.48 -19.50 7.53
C ALA A 100 5.74 -18.78 6.38
N PRO A 101 5.37 -17.49 6.55
CA PRO A 101 4.83 -16.69 5.47
C PRO A 101 5.85 -16.56 4.34
N VAL A 102 5.45 -16.92 3.13
CA VAL A 102 6.33 -16.82 1.95
C VAL A 102 6.21 -15.43 1.35
N ALA A 103 7.33 -14.81 0.99
CA ALA A 103 7.34 -13.55 0.25
C ALA A 103 6.56 -13.69 -1.06
N GLY A 104 5.95 -12.60 -1.54
CA GLY A 104 5.37 -12.57 -2.88
C GLY A 104 6.46 -12.74 -3.95
N ARG A 105 6.06 -13.07 -5.19
CA ARG A 105 7.01 -13.03 -6.32
C ARG A 105 7.45 -11.59 -6.58
N TRP A 106 8.72 -11.43 -6.95
CA TRP A 106 9.22 -10.17 -7.52
C TRP A 106 8.35 -9.75 -8.71
N PRO A 107 8.20 -8.43 -8.98
CA PRO A 107 7.50 -7.96 -10.16
C PRO A 107 8.09 -8.57 -11.42
N GLU A 108 7.26 -9.28 -12.18
CA GLU A 108 7.58 -9.70 -13.53
C GLU A 108 7.10 -8.59 -14.48
N THR A 109 7.96 -8.16 -15.40
CA THR A 109 7.50 -7.39 -16.57
C THR A 109 6.70 -8.34 -17.43
N PHE A 110 5.39 -8.24 -17.36
CA PHE A 110 4.50 -8.83 -18.35
C PHE A 110 4.43 -7.86 -19.53
N ASP A 111 4.39 -8.41 -20.74
CA ASP A 111 4.06 -7.64 -21.93
C ASP A 111 2.54 -7.42 -21.91
N ASP A 112 2.08 -6.44 -21.14
CA ASP A 112 0.77 -5.82 -21.34
C ASP A 112 0.84 -4.70 -22.41
#